data_AF-A0A6G1SQ40-F1
#
_entry.id   AF-A0A6G1SQ40-F1
#
_cell.length_a   1.000
_cell.length_b   1.000
_cell.length_c   1.000
_cell.angle_alpha   90.00
_cell.angle_beta   90.00
_cell.angle_gamma   90.00
#
_symmetry.space_group_name_H-M   'P 1'
#
loop_
_entity.id
_entity.type
_entity.pdbx_description
1 polymer ?
#
loop_
_entity_poly.entity_id
_entity_poly.type
_entity_poly.pdbx_seq_one_letter_code
_entity_poly.pdbx_strand_id
1 'polypeptide(L)'
;MTTTTGRTATGGFVRVSTLEDLERSQPKVVAAGGRTIVLFVVDGQVYALDNRCPHMGFPLSKGTVRDGILTCHWHHARFDLAGGCTFDPFADDVPHFRAEVRDGDVWLDPRPVERDRRGHWLHKLDEGLEQNIRLVLAKSVIGLSELDETSPLLERAALFGTRNRASGWSAGLSILTAMGNVQPHLDAGDRPRALYHGLVHVARDTEGQPPDFDLEPLATTETRPEVYRAWFRRFIETRSAEPAERCLRTAIRVGLTAPQVADMLFAAATDHLFLGEGHALDFANKAFELLDLIGWEHAEDVLPSLIGPMVRAERMEETSAWQHPVDLPTLLAQTFAELDTIIEGAPSPPEGWQGHRELAETILDAEPDVSLRAMLDAARAGVPLVELAATVAYAAARRPVHFHVSNEFGDWDTIHHTFTYTNAVDQAMRRAPSSELSRAIFDGAMSVYLERFLNVPKQPIPRPAAPPPERAQVLDAFDRQQQVDETAQLVADQLAGGRHSEVLATLGHALLREDAGFHQFQIYEAAVCQYGNFAGRPEGDHVLIGAARFLTAHAPTVRSVEQTYDIAARLHRGEALYGEEEAAEPV
;
A
#
# COMPACT_ATOMS: atom_id res chain seq x y z
N MET A 1 35.29 -21.49 -52.46
CA MET A 1 34.68 -21.75 -51.14
C MET A 1 34.67 -20.44 -50.39
N THR A 2 33.53 -19.76 -50.38
CA THR A 2 33.34 -18.45 -49.77
C THR A 2 32.23 -18.61 -48.74
N THR A 3 32.61 -18.53 -47.46
CA THR A 3 31.68 -18.51 -46.33
C THR A 3 30.96 -17.17 -46.31
N THR A 4 29.73 -17.13 -46.81
CA THR A 4 28.88 -15.94 -46.72
C THR A 4 28.35 -15.80 -45.30
N THR A 5 29.01 -14.97 -44.49
CA THR A 5 28.45 -14.48 -43.23
C THR A 5 27.15 -13.72 -43.50
N GLY A 6 26.02 -14.27 -43.03
CA GLY A 6 24.70 -13.67 -43.18
C GLY A 6 24.63 -12.33 -42.44
N ARG A 7 24.28 -11.26 -43.18
CA ARG A 7 23.98 -9.94 -42.62
C ARG A 7 22.75 -10.01 -41.72
N THR A 8 22.77 -9.25 -40.63
CA THR A 8 21.58 -8.88 -39.86
C THR A 8 20.49 -8.35 -40.80
N ALA A 9 19.36 -9.06 -40.89
CA ALA A 9 18.23 -8.65 -41.70
C ALA A 9 17.38 -7.61 -40.95
N THR A 10 17.23 -6.44 -41.55
CA THR A 10 16.15 -5.49 -41.22
C THR A 10 14.79 -6.15 -41.44
N GLY A 11 13.86 -5.95 -40.51
CA GLY A 11 12.65 -6.79 -40.36
C GLY A 11 11.76 -6.96 -41.60
N GLY A 12 11.18 -8.15 -41.71
CA GLY A 12 10.25 -8.56 -42.76
C GLY A 12 9.74 -9.98 -42.50
N PHE A 13 8.80 -10.43 -43.33
CA PHE A 13 8.22 -11.77 -43.24
C PHE A 13 9.25 -12.88 -43.48
N VAL A 14 9.19 -13.94 -42.68
CA VAL A 14 9.97 -15.18 -42.83
C VAL A 14 9.08 -16.32 -43.32
N ARG A 15 9.61 -17.20 -44.18
CA ARG A 15 8.90 -18.40 -44.66
C ARG A 15 8.95 -19.48 -43.58
N VAL A 16 7.80 -20.01 -43.17
CA VAL A 16 7.68 -20.94 -42.02
C VAL A 16 7.07 -22.30 -42.35
N SER A 17 6.33 -22.41 -43.47
CA SER A 17 5.73 -23.67 -43.94
C SER A 17 5.31 -23.53 -45.40
N THR A 18 4.96 -24.64 -46.06
CA THR A 18 3.96 -24.59 -47.15
C THR A 18 2.55 -24.55 -46.54
N LEU A 19 1.55 -24.09 -47.29
CA LEU A 19 0.14 -24.16 -46.87
C LEU A 19 -0.33 -25.63 -46.79
N GLU A 20 0.04 -26.47 -47.77
CA GLU A 20 -0.32 -27.89 -47.81
C GLU A 20 0.20 -28.67 -46.60
N ASP A 21 1.45 -28.44 -46.18
CA ASP A 21 2.00 -29.06 -44.97
C ASP A 21 1.27 -28.57 -43.71
N LEU A 22 0.92 -27.28 -43.66
CA LEU A 22 0.23 -26.68 -42.51
C LEU A 22 -1.20 -27.21 -42.38
N GLU A 23 -1.96 -27.32 -43.47
CA GLU A 23 -3.29 -27.93 -43.49
C GLU A 23 -3.26 -29.39 -43.02
N ARG A 24 -2.20 -30.13 -43.38
CA ARG A 24 -2.00 -31.55 -42.99
C ARG A 24 -1.48 -31.74 -41.56
N SER A 25 -0.83 -30.74 -40.97
CA SER A 25 -0.13 -30.88 -39.69
C SER A 25 -0.52 -29.84 -38.63
N GLN A 26 -1.63 -29.11 -38.80
CA GLN A 26 -2.06 -28.11 -37.83
C GLN A 26 -2.56 -28.74 -36.50
N PRO A 27 -2.36 -28.06 -35.36
CA PRO A 27 -1.60 -26.83 -35.19
C PRO A 27 -0.08 -27.05 -35.32
N LYS A 28 0.60 -26.15 -36.04
CA LYS A 28 2.06 -26.21 -36.24
C LYS A 28 2.74 -25.13 -35.40
N VAL A 29 3.70 -25.52 -34.55
CA VAL A 29 4.52 -24.57 -33.78
C VAL A 29 5.79 -24.27 -34.56
N VAL A 30 6.21 -23.01 -34.59
CA VAL A 30 7.45 -22.54 -35.21
C VAL A 30 8.20 -21.59 -34.28
N ALA A 31 9.53 -21.63 -34.32
CA ALA A 31 10.38 -20.68 -33.60
C ALA A 31 10.73 -19.49 -34.52
N ALA A 32 10.30 -18.28 -34.18
CA ALA A 32 10.63 -17.08 -34.95
C ALA A 32 10.69 -15.83 -34.04
N GLY A 33 11.64 -14.93 -34.29
CA GLY A 33 11.79 -13.69 -33.50
C GLY A 33 12.05 -13.89 -32.00
N GLY A 34 12.60 -15.05 -31.61
CA GLY A 34 12.78 -15.42 -30.20
C GLY A 34 11.50 -15.89 -29.49
N ARG A 35 10.42 -16.18 -30.23
CA ARG A 35 9.14 -16.67 -29.71
C ARG A 35 8.78 -18.03 -30.31
N THR A 36 7.99 -18.80 -29.58
CA THR A 36 7.25 -19.94 -30.12
C THR A 36 5.89 -19.47 -30.59
N ILE A 37 5.59 -19.62 -31.87
CA ILE A 37 4.35 -19.14 -32.50
C ILE A 37 3.58 -20.36 -33.00
N VAL A 38 2.30 -20.43 -32.70
CA VAL A 38 1.39 -21.49 -33.16
C VAL A 38 0.60 -21.01 -34.38
N LEU A 39 0.57 -21.85 -35.42
CA LEU A 39 -0.12 -21.63 -36.68
C LEU A 39 -1.33 -22.54 -36.80
N PHE A 40 -2.48 -21.97 -37.18
CA PHE A 40 -3.74 -22.67 -37.47
C PHE A 40 -4.23 -22.31 -38.87
N VAL A 41 -5.00 -23.20 -39.50
CA VAL A 41 -5.69 -22.94 -40.78
C VAL A 41 -7.18 -23.22 -40.63
N VAL A 42 -7.99 -22.18 -40.78
CA VAL A 42 -9.46 -22.26 -40.73
C VAL A 42 -9.99 -21.60 -41.99
N ASP A 43 -10.85 -22.30 -42.73
CA ASP A 43 -11.47 -21.85 -43.99
C ASP A 43 -10.46 -21.30 -45.03
N GLY A 44 -9.26 -21.89 -45.08
CA GLY A 44 -8.17 -21.51 -45.97
C GLY A 44 -7.36 -20.28 -45.53
N GLN A 45 -7.72 -19.65 -44.40
CA GLN A 45 -7.00 -18.52 -43.81
C GLN A 45 -6.00 -19.02 -42.75
N VAL A 46 -4.78 -18.49 -42.79
CA VAL A 46 -3.73 -18.77 -41.79
C VAL A 46 -3.84 -17.79 -40.63
N TYR A 47 -3.79 -18.31 -39.42
CA TYR A 47 -3.76 -17.55 -38.17
C TYR A 47 -2.49 -17.87 -37.38
N ALA A 48 -1.89 -16.86 -36.76
CA ALA A 48 -0.64 -16.97 -36.02
C ALA A 48 -0.74 -16.29 -34.67
N LEU A 49 -0.57 -17.06 -33.60
CA LEU A 49 -0.66 -16.61 -32.21
C LEU A 49 0.60 -17.03 -31.44
N ASP A 50 0.92 -16.33 -30.35
CA ASP A 50 1.95 -16.79 -29.42
C ASP A 50 1.53 -18.17 -28.89
N ASN A 51 2.43 -19.15 -28.90
CA ASN A 51 2.10 -20.50 -28.44
C ASN A 51 1.93 -20.55 -26.91
N ARG A 52 2.25 -19.47 -26.19
CA ARG A 52 2.18 -19.41 -24.73
C ARG A 52 0.88 -18.75 -24.28
N CYS A 53 -0.02 -19.51 -23.64
CA CYS A 53 -1.27 -18.96 -23.14
C CYS A 53 -0.99 -17.82 -22.14
N PRO A 54 -1.53 -16.62 -22.34
CA PRO A 54 -1.26 -15.44 -21.53
C PRO A 54 -1.78 -15.57 -20.09
N HIS A 55 -2.66 -16.54 -19.78
CA HIS A 55 -3.11 -16.82 -18.42
C HIS A 55 -1.97 -17.37 -17.54
N MET A 56 -1.55 -18.63 -17.77
CA MET A 56 -0.49 -19.31 -16.99
C MET A 56 0.55 -20.05 -17.85
N GLY A 57 0.66 -19.72 -19.14
CA GLY A 57 1.68 -20.26 -20.05
C GLY A 57 1.18 -21.33 -21.03
N PHE A 58 0.12 -22.09 -20.70
CA PHE A 58 -0.59 -23.11 -21.52
C PHE A 58 -0.10 -23.29 -22.99
N PRO A 59 0.66 -24.30 -23.47
CA PRO A 59 0.93 -24.45 -24.91
C PRO A 59 -0.39 -24.46 -25.71
N LEU A 60 -0.64 -23.38 -26.45
CA LEU A 60 -1.87 -23.16 -27.17
C LEU A 60 -2.01 -24.10 -28.38
N SER A 61 -0.91 -24.68 -28.86
CA SER A 61 -0.91 -25.83 -29.77
C SER A 61 -1.53 -27.10 -29.19
N LYS A 62 -1.63 -27.22 -27.86
CA LYS A 62 -2.40 -28.29 -27.20
C LYS A 62 -3.88 -27.91 -26.97
N GLY A 63 -4.29 -26.71 -27.39
CA GLY A 63 -5.68 -26.24 -27.31
C GLY A 63 -6.58 -26.84 -28.40
N THR A 64 -7.83 -26.38 -28.44
CA THR A 64 -8.77 -26.72 -29.52
C THR A 64 -9.32 -25.46 -30.16
N VAL A 65 -9.30 -25.41 -31.50
CA VAL A 65 -9.99 -24.38 -32.28
C VAL A 65 -11.35 -24.91 -32.70
N ARG A 66 -12.40 -24.10 -32.50
CA ARG A 66 -13.75 -24.35 -32.99
C ARG A 66 -14.46 -23.02 -33.20
N ASP A 67 -15.21 -22.89 -34.31
CA ASP A 67 -16.06 -21.73 -34.60
C ASP A 67 -15.30 -20.37 -34.51
N GLY A 68 -14.01 -20.36 -34.89
CA GLY A 68 -13.10 -19.20 -34.80
C GLY A 68 -12.48 -18.96 -33.41
N ILE A 69 -12.78 -19.78 -32.41
CA ILE A 69 -12.34 -19.63 -31.02
C ILE A 69 -11.30 -20.68 -30.65
N LEU A 70 -10.15 -20.24 -30.15
CA LEU A 70 -9.11 -21.09 -29.58
C LEU A 70 -9.31 -21.24 -28.07
N THR A 71 -9.53 -22.47 -27.59
CA THR A 71 -9.69 -22.79 -26.17
C THR A 71 -8.44 -23.45 -25.60
N CYS A 72 -7.83 -22.85 -24.59
CA CYS A 72 -6.70 -23.42 -23.84
C CYS A 72 -7.16 -24.59 -22.95
N HIS A 73 -6.52 -25.75 -23.01
CA HIS A 73 -6.97 -26.94 -22.26
C HIS A 73 -6.72 -26.92 -20.75
N TRP A 74 -5.84 -26.04 -20.24
CA TRP A 74 -5.55 -26.01 -18.80
C TRP A 74 -6.67 -25.36 -17.96
N HIS A 75 -6.99 -24.09 -18.23
CA HIS A 75 -7.97 -23.31 -17.47
C HIS A 75 -9.14 -22.83 -18.34
N HIS A 76 -9.30 -23.39 -19.54
CA HIS A 76 -10.41 -23.10 -20.47
C HIS A 76 -10.60 -21.63 -20.91
N ALA A 77 -9.57 -20.78 -20.74
CA ALA A 77 -9.53 -19.46 -21.36
C ALA A 77 -9.67 -19.57 -22.89
N ARG A 78 -10.54 -18.74 -23.46
CA ARG A 78 -10.90 -18.71 -24.88
C ARG A 78 -10.42 -17.43 -25.53
N PHE A 79 -9.90 -17.55 -26.74
CA PHE A 79 -9.34 -16.45 -27.51
C PHE A 79 -9.93 -16.41 -28.92
N ASP A 80 -10.20 -15.22 -29.43
CA ASP A 80 -10.43 -15.01 -30.86
C ASP A 80 -9.17 -15.38 -31.64
N LEU A 81 -9.31 -16.25 -32.64
CA LEU A 81 -8.19 -16.71 -33.45
C LEU A 81 -7.61 -15.60 -34.36
N ALA A 82 -8.40 -14.57 -34.69
CA ALA A 82 -7.97 -13.49 -35.59
C ALA A 82 -7.11 -12.42 -34.90
N GLY A 83 -7.53 -11.92 -33.74
CA GLY A 83 -6.86 -10.84 -32.99
C GLY A 83 -6.20 -11.27 -31.67
N GLY A 84 -6.37 -12.53 -31.26
CA GLY A 84 -5.85 -13.07 -30.00
C GLY A 84 -6.59 -12.58 -28.74
N CYS A 85 -7.66 -11.80 -28.90
CA CYS A 85 -8.38 -11.20 -27.78
C CYS A 85 -9.09 -12.26 -26.93
N THR A 86 -9.04 -12.11 -25.60
CA THR A 86 -9.71 -13.03 -24.67
C THR A 86 -11.22 -12.80 -24.61
N PHE A 87 -11.98 -13.88 -24.51
CA PHE A 87 -13.38 -13.85 -24.09
C PHE A 87 -13.55 -13.99 -22.56
N ASP A 88 -12.45 -14.28 -21.86
CA ASP A 88 -12.40 -14.64 -20.45
C ASP A 88 -11.46 -13.67 -19.71
N PRO A 89 -11.97 -12.67 -18.94
CA PRO A 89 -11.16 -11.60 -18.34
C PRO A 89 -10.08 -12.08 -17.35
N PHE A 90 -10.17 -13.31 -16.84
CA PHE A 90 -9.13 -13.91 -15.99
C PHE A 90 -7.84 -14.24 -16.76
N ALA A 91 -7.89 -14.26 -18.09
CA ALA A 91 -6.73 -14.26 -18.95
C ALA A 91 -6.40 -12.83 -19.43
N ASP A 92 -5.16 -12.65 -19.88
CA ASP A 92 -4.80 -11.51 -20.73
C ASP A 92 -4.92 -11.92 -22.20
N ASP A 93 -4.73 -11.00 -23.13
CA ASP A 93 -4.80 -11.28 -24.57
C ASP A 93 -3.57 -12.02 -25.11
N VAL A 94 -3.76 -12.88 -26.10
CA VAL A 94 -2.66 -13.58 -26.79
C VAL A 94 -2.04 -12.64 -27.81
N PRO A 95 -0.71 -12.43 -27.80
CA PRO A 95 -0.04 -11.72 -28.89
C PRO A 95 -0.29 -12.45 -30.23
N HIS A 96 -0.82 -11.74 -31.21
CA HIS A 96 -1.05 -12.27 -32.56
C HIS A 96 -0.05 -11.70 -33.56
N PHE A 97 0.18 -12.42 -34.65
CA PHE A 97 1.22 -12.17 -35.64
C PHE A 97 0.60 -12.12 -37.05
N ARG A 98 1.24 -11.38 -37.96
CA ARG A 98 0.77 -11.32 -39.35
C ARG A 98 1.25 -12.55 -40.10
N ALA A 99 0.32 -13.34 -40.63
CA ALA A 99 0.60 -14.44 -41.54
C ALA A 99 -0.01 -14.17 -42.93
N GLU A 100 0.71 -14.53 -43.98
CA GLU A 100 0.29 -14.41 -45.38
C GLU A 100 0.59 -15.70 -46.14
N VAL A 101 -0.25 -16.06 -47.11
CA VAL A 101 0.08 -17.09 -48.11
C VAL A 101 0.55 -16.40 -49.39
N ARG A 102 1.73 -16.76 -49.87
CA ARG A 102 2.33 -16.26 -51.13
C ARG A 102 2.84 -17.43 -51.94
N ASP A 103 2.31 -17.63 -53.14
CA ASP A 103 2.68 -18.73 -54.05
C ASP A 103 2.63 -20.14 -53.43
N GLY A 104 1.73 -20.36 -52.47
CA GLY A 104 1.58 -21.62 -51.73
C GLY A 104 2.45 -21.76 -50.47
N ASP A 105 3.35 -20.81 -50.23
CA ASP A 105 4.16 -20.72 -49.01
C ASP A 105 3.49 -19.85 -47.94
N VAL A 106 3.62 -20.25 -46.68
CA VAL A 106 3.19 -19.50 -45.50
C VAL A 106 4.35 -18.63 -45.02
N TRP A 107 4.09 -17.33 -44.96
CA TRP A 107 5.00 -16.28 -44.53
C TRP A 107 4.48 -15.65 -43.24
N LEU A 108 5.37 -15.44 -42.27
CA LEU A 108 5.07 -14.90 -40.93
C LEU A 108 5.91 -13.65 -40.64
N ASP A 109 5.31 -12.54 -40.22
CA ASP A 109 6.06 -11.46 -39.55
C ASP A 109 6.27 -11.88 -38.09
N PRO A 110 7.52 -12.10 -37.64
CA PRO A 110 7.78 -12.60 -36.29
C PRO A 110 7.61 -11.52 -35.20
N ARG A 111 7.24 -10.29 -35.58
CA ARG A 111 6.85 -9.23 -34.64
C ARG A 111 5.37 -9.36 -34.33
N PRO A 112 4.96 -9.36 -33.05
CA PRO A 112 3.55 -9.32 -32.72
C PRO A 112 2.96 -8.01 -33.28
N VAL A 113 1.69 -8.03 -33.65
CA VAL A 113 0.98 -6.82 -34.06
C VAL A 113 0.98 -5.85 -32.88
N GLU A 114 1.62 -4.69 -33.06
CA GLU A 114 1.78 -3.71 -32.00
C GLU A 114 0.43 -3.26 -31.45
N ARG A 115 0.33 -3.32 -30.13
CA ARG A 115 -0.75 -2.75 -29.33
C ARG A 115 -0.15 -1.64 -28.49
N ASP A 116 -0.95 -0.64 -28.14
CA ASP A 116 -0.55 0.37 -27.15
C ASP A 116 -0.28 -0.34 -25.81
N ARG A 117 1.00 -0.52 -25.45
CA ARG A 117 1.40 -1.20 -24.20
C ARG A 117 0.90 -0.45 -22.96
N ARG A 118 0.85 0.88 -22.99
CA ARG A 118 0.40 1.70 -21.87
C ARG A 118 -1.11 1.56 -21.72
N GLY A 119 -1.86 1.80 -22.80
CA GLY A 119 -3.31 1.63 -22.83
C GLY A 119 -3.74 0.21 -22.46
N HIS A 120 -3.01 -0.82 -22.91
CA HIS A 120 -3.23 -2.22 -22.55
C HIS A 120 -3.13 -2.43 -21.03
N TRP A 121 -2.02 -2.08 -20.40
CA TRP A 121 -1.86 -2.32 -18.95
C TRP A 121 -2.77 -1.44 -18.08
N LEU A 122 -3.09 -0.22 -18.51
CA LEU A 122 -4.08 0.60 -17.83
C LEU A 122 -5.50 0.02 -17.93
N HIS A 123 -5.87 -0.59 -19.07
CA HIS A 123 -7.14 -1.28 -19.21
C HIS A 123 -7.20 -2.58 -18.41
N LYS A 124 -6.14 -3.41 -18.45
CA LYS A 124 -6.04 -4.61 -17.61
C LYS A 124 -5.97 -4.28 -16.13
N LEU A 125 -5.48 -3.10 -15.73
CA LEU A 125 -5.56 -2.61 -14.35
C LEU A 125 -7.02 -2.43 -13.92
N ASP A 126 -7.84 -1.76 -14.74
CA ASP A 126 -9.29 -1.60 -14.46
C ASP A 126 -9.99 -2.95 -14.34
N GLU A 127 -9.86 -3.83 -15.33
CA GLU A 127 -10.50 -5.15 -15.29
C GLU A 127 -10.05 -5.97 -14.07
N GLY A 128 -8.78 -5.86 -13.70
CA GLY A 128 -8.23 -6.52 -12.52
C GLY A 128 -8.83 -6.00 -11.20
N LEU A 129 -9.12 -4.70 -11.12
CA LEU A 129 -9.77 -4.06 -9.98
C LEU A 129 -11.26 -4.38 -9.93
N GLU A 130 -11.97 -4.18 -11.05
CA GLU A 130 -13.42 -4.43 -11.21
C GLU A 130 -13.83 -5.87 -10.89
N GLN A 131 -12.99 -6.85 -11.27
CA GLN A 131 -13.29 -8.28 -11.17
C GLN A 131 -12.49 -8.98 -10.06
N ASN A 132 -11.72 -8.25 -9.25
CA ASN A 132 -10.81 -8.77 -8.21
C ASN A 132 -9.84 -9.89 -8.70
N ILE A 133 -9.26 -9.71 -9.89
CA ILE A 133 -8.43 -10.73 -10.55
C ILE A 133 -6.96 -10.53 -10.20
N ARG A 134 -6.54 -11.13 -9.09
CA ARG A 134 -5.16 -11.08 -8.54
C ARG A 134 -4.04 -11.31 -9.57
N LEU A 135 -4.20 -12.22 -10.53
CA LEU A 135 -3.15 -12.50 -11.52
C LEU A 135 -3.08 -11.44 -12.65
N VAL A 136 -4.19 -10.79 -12.97
CA VAL A 136 -4.24 -9.69 -13.93
C VAL A 136 -3.65 -8.45 -13.28
N LEU A 137 -4.05 -8.12 -12.05
CA LEU A 137 -3.47 -7.03 -11.26
C LEU A 137 -1.93 -7.13 -11.18
N ALA A 138 -1.38 -8.31 -10.89
CA ALA A 138 0.07 -8.52 -10.83
C ALA A 138 0.77 -8.20 -12.16
N LYS A 139 0.21 -8.64 -13.30
CA LYS A 139 0.75 -8.36 -14.64
C LYS A 139 0.67 -6.88 -14.99
N SER A 140 -0.45 -6.24 -14.70
CA SER A 140 -0.63 -4.80 -14.91
C SER A 140 0.39 -3.97 -14.13
N VAL A 141 0.65 -4.31 -12.86
CA VAL A 141 1.67 -3.63 -12.04
C VAL A 141 3.06 -3.79 -12.62
N ILE A 142 3.46 -5.02 -12.98
CA ILE A 142 4.77 -5.29 -13.58
C ILE A 142 4.92 -4.54 -14.91
N GLY A 143 3.89 -4.62 -15.76
CA GLY A 143 3.86 -3.97 -17.07
C GLY A 143 3.87 -2.44 -17.03
N LEU A 144 3.22 -1.83 -16.04
CA LEU A 144 3.25 -0.37 -15.81
C LEU A 144 4.57 0.06 -15.16
N SER A 145 5.15 -0.74 -14.27
CA SER A 145 6.44 -0.45 -13.64
C SER A 145 7.59 -0.45 -14.64
N GLU A 146 7.57 -1.32 -15.66
CA GLU A 146 8.51 -1.28 -16.80
C GLU A 146 8.40 -0.04 -17.69
N LEU A 147 7.27 0.67 -17.62
CA LEU A 147 7.00 1.88 -18.39
C LEU A 147 7.19 3.16 -17.55
N ASP A 148 7.67 3.03 -16.31
CA ASP A 148 7.74 4.09 -15.29
C ASP A 148 6.37 4.72 -14.94
N GLU A 149 5.25 4.04 -15.21
CA GLU A 149 3.87 4.51 -15.06
C GLU A 149 3.32 4.31 -13.62
N THR A 150 4.16 4.49 -12.59
CA THR A 150 3.77 4.28 -11.17
C THR A 150 2.73 5.28 -10.68
N SER A 151 2.85 6.57 -11.05
CA SER A 151 1.91 7.61 -10.63
C SER A 151 0.51 7.39 -11.23
N PRO A 152 0.35 7.15 -12.55
CA PRO A 152 -0.97 6.83 -13.14
C PRO A 152 -1.58 5.52 -12.63
N LEU A 153 -0.77 4.56 -12.19
CA LEU A 153 -1.26 3.35 -11.50
C LEU A 153 -1.90 3.72 -10.15
N LEU A 154 -1.20 4.51 -9.32
CA LEU A 154 -1.68 4.97 -8.01
C LEU A 154 -2.95 5.83 -8.16
N GLU A 155 -2.96 6.80 -9.07
CA GLU A 155 -4.11 7.65 -9.39
C GLU A 155 -5.36 6.81 -9.71
N ARG A 156 -5.23 5.89 -10.67
CA ARG A 156 -6.35 5.08 -11.15
C ARG A 156 -6.90 4.14 -10.08
N ALA A 157 -6.03 3.52 -9.30
CA ALA A 157 -6.41 2.64 -8.19
C ALA A 157 -7.04 3.41 -7.01
N ALA A 158 -6.52 4.60 -6.70
CA ALA A 158 -7.08 5.48 -5.67
C ALA A 158 -8.51 5.91 -6.03
N LEU A 159 -8.68 6.49 -7.22
CA LEU A 159 -9.98 6.95 -7.71
C LEU A 159 -10.98 5.79 -7.90
N PHE A 160 -10.51 4.59 -8.24
CA PHE A 160 -11.35 3.40 -8.26
C PHE A 160 -11.81 3.03 -6.85
N GLY A 161 -10.90 3.01 -5.87
CA GLY A 161 -11.20 2.65 -4.48
C GLY A 161 -12.13 3.63 -3.77
N THR A 162 -12.07 4.93 -4.06
CA THR A 162 -13.01 5.90 -3.47
C THR A 162 -14.39 5.84 -4.13
N ARG A 163 -14.47 5.71 -5.46
CA ARG A 163 -15.75 5.73 -6.19
C ARG A 163 -16.55 4.42 -6.10
N ASN A 164 -15.89 3.27 -5.93
CA ASN A 164 -16.58 1.96 -5.94
C ASN A 164 -16.92 1.44 -4.53
N ARG A 165 -17.08 2.34 -3.55
CA ARG A 165 -17.39 1.94 -2.16
C ARG A 165 -18.16 3.02 -1.39
N ALA A 166 -19.49 2.96 -1.41
CA ALA A 166 -20.38 3.87 -0.67
C ALA A 166 -20.23 3.86 0.87
N SER A 167 -19.41 2.95 1.43
CA SER A 167 -19.05 2.97 2.85
C SER A 167 -17.83 3.87 3.16
N GLY A 168 -17.24 4.51 2.14
CA GLY A 168 -16.16 5.48 2.25
C GLY A 168 -14.76 4.86 2.23
N TRP A 169 -13.81 5.57 2.86
CA TRP A 169 -12.40 5.17 2.97
C TRP A 169 -12.24 3.74 3.54
N SER A 170 -11.20 3.04 3.08
CA SER A 170 -11.01 1.61 3.32
C SER A 170 -9.56 1.27 3.68
N ALA A 171 -9.35 0.08 4.25
CA ALA A 171 -8.02 -0.42 4.57
C ALA A 171 -7.14 -0.52 3.30
N GLY A 172 -7.71 -0.95 2.18
CA GLY A 172 -7.04 -1.00 0.88
C GLY A 172 -6.52 0.35 0.39
N LEU A 173 -7.26 1.44 0.57
CA LEU A 173 -6.76 2.79 0.25
C LEU A 173 -5.60 3.19 1.16
N SER A 174 -5.68 2.89 2.46
CA SER A 174 -4.57 3.11 3.39
C SER A 174 -3.32 2.28 3.03
N ILE A 175 -3.49 1.01 2.64
CA ILE A 175 -2.39 0.13 2.22
C ILE A 175 -1.78 0.62 0.90
N LEU A 176 -2.59 0.97 -0.09
CA LEU A 176 -2.12 1.54 -1.37
C LEU A 176 -1.25 2.78 -1.12
N THR A 177 -1.71 3.68 -0.24
CA THR A 177 -1.00 4.90 0.13
C THR A 177 0.32 4.59 0.85
N ALA A 178 0.29 3.75 1.90
CA ALA A 178 1.48 3.34 2.63
C ALA A 178 2.52 2.68 1.72
N MET A 179 2.06 1.84 0.78
CA MET A 179 2.92 1.18 -0.21
C MET A 179 3.43 2.12 -1.31
N GLY A 180 2.77 3.26 -1.56
CA GLY A 180 3.31 4.37 -2.35
C GLY A 180 4.38 5.16 -1.60
N ASN A 181 4.15 5.46 -0.31
CA ASN A 181 5.08 6.22 0.54
C ASN A 181 6.44 5.51 0.73
N VAL A 182 6.43 4.18 0.94
CA VAL A 182 7.67 3.42 1.23
C VAL A 182 8.51 3.06 0.00
N GLN A 183 8.09 3.40 -1.23
CA GLN A 183 8.81 3.09 -2.47
C GLN A 183 10.32 3.43 -2.45
N PRO A 184 10.79 4.57 -1.87
CA PRO A 184 12.21 4.90 -1.79
C PRO A 184 13.04 3.95 -0.90
N HIS A 185 12.38 3.24 0.02
CA HIS A 185 13.00 2.37 1.04
C HIS A 185 12.96 0.88 0.65
N LEU A 186 12.35 0.54 -0.48
CA LEU A 186 12.27 -0.81 -1.02
C LEU A 186 13.30 -1.06 -2.13
N ASP A 187 13.76 -2.31 -2.22
CA ASP A 187 14.54 -2.81 -3.35
C ASP A 187 13.75 -2.70 -4.66
N ALA A 188 14.46 -2.56 -5.78
CA ALA A 188 13.86 -2.41 -7.10
C ALA A 188 12.89 -3.56 -7.48
N GLY A 189 13.11 -4.77 -6.97
CA GLY A 189 12.23 -5.92 -7.19
C GLY A 189 10.98 -5.95 -6.28
N ASP A 190 11.01 -5.25 -5.14
CA ASP A 190 9.93 -5.23 -4.15
C ASP A 190 8.98 -4.03 -4.33
N ARG A 191 9.46 -2.94 -4.93
CA ARG A 191 8.65 -1.77 -5.33
C ARG A 191 7.33 -2.12 -6.05
N PRO A 192 7.33 -2.92 -7.13
CA PRO A 192 6.08 -3.37 -7.77
C PRO A 192 5.30 -4.39 -6.92
N ARG A 193 5.93 -5.18 -6.02
CA ARG A 193 5.18 -6.05 -5.09
C ARG A 193 4.37 -5.21 -4.09
N ALA A 194 4.91 -4.10 -3.61
CA ALA A 194 4.21 -3.18 -2.71
C ALA A 194 2.97 -2.56 -3.36
N LEU A 195 3.11 -2.05 -4.58
CA LEU A 195 1.95 -1.54 -5.34
C LEU A 195 0.90 -2.65 -5.57
N TYR A 196 1.34 -3.87 -5.90
CA TYR A 196 0.45 -5.01 -6.08
C TYR A 196 -0.38 -5.34 -4.83
N HIS A 197 0.22 -5.33 -3.64
CA HIS A 197 -0.52 -5.50 -2.39
C HIS A 197 -1.60 -4.43 -2.21
N GLY A 198 -1.26 -3.15 -2.46
CA GLY A 198 -2.22 -2.06 -2.47
C GLY A 198 -3.43 -2.34 -3.38
N LEU A 199 -3.20 -2.75 -4.63
CA LEU A 199 -4.26 -3.08 -5.57
C LEU A 199 -5.13 -4.26 -5.12
N VAL A 200 -4.51 -5.33 -4.60
CA VAL A 200 -5.23 -6.53 -4.13
C VAL A 200 -6.16 -6.21 -2.97
N HIS A 201 -5.77 -5.29 -2.07
CA HIS A 201 -6.62 -4.86 -0.97
C HIS A 201 -7.69 -3.87 -1.43
N VAL A 202 -7.40 -2.94 -2.34
CA VAL A 202 -8.43 -2.06 -2.95
C VAL A 202 -9.51 -2.89 -3.64
N ALA A 203 -9.13 -3.81 -4.54
CA ALA A 203 -10.08 -4.64 -5.28
C ALA A 203 -10.97 -5.49 -4.35
N ARG A 204 -10.40 -6.04 -3.28
CA ARG A 204 -11.12 -6.80 -2.25
C ARG A 204 -12.10 -5.92 -1.47
N ASP A 205 -11.71 -4.71 -1.10
CA ASP A 205 -12.55 -3.79 -0.31
C ASP A 205 -13.73 -3.21 -1.11
N THR A 206 -13.61 -3.17 -2.44
CA THR A 206 -14.68 -2.77 -3.39
C THR A 206 -15.54 -3.94 -3.88
N GLU A 207 -15.11 -5.20 -3.72
CA GLU A 207 -15.83 -6.35 -4.25
C GLU A 207 -17.26 -6.43 -3.67
N GLY A 208 -18.26 -6.46 -4.56
CA GLY A 208 -19.67 -6.50 -4.20
C GLY A 208 -20.20 -5.25 -3.48
N GLN A 209 -19.43 -4.17 -3.40
CA GLN A 209 -19.89 -2.91 -2.80
C GLN A 209 -20.74 -2.09 -3.79
N PRO A 210 -21.73 -1.32 -3.31
CA PRO A 210 -22.35 -0.29 -4.13
C PRO A 210 -21.36 0.86 -4.35
N PRO A 211 -21.37 1.51 -5.54
CA PRO A 211 -20.58 2.71 -5.79
C PRO A 211 -21.06 3.88 -4.92
N ASP A 212 -20.14 4.79 -4.63
CA ASP A 212 -20.44 6.07 -4.01
C ASP A 212 -20.92 7.08 -5.06
N PHE A 213 -21.82 7.98 -4.69
CA PHE A 213 -22.43 8.94 -5.62
C PHE A 213 -22.25 10.36 -5.12
N ASP A 214 -21.41 11.11 -5.83
CA ASP A 214 -21.02 12.48 -5.46
C ASP A 214 -22.21 13.42 -5.23
N LEU A 215 -22.17 14.18 -4.11
CA LEU A 215 -23.10 15.27 -3.88
C LEU A 215 -22.59 16.59 -4.49
N GLU A 216 -23.47 17.33 -5.18
CA GLU A 216 -23.10 18.63 -5.77
C GLU A 216 -22.71 19.67 -4.69
N PRO A 217 -21.59 20.42 -4.90
CA PRO A 217 -21.24 21.60 -4.12
C PRO A 217 -22.36 22.65 -4.02
N LEU A 218 -22.25 23.55 -3.05
CA LEU A 218 -23.17 24.67 -2.89
C LEU A 218 -22.84 25.81 -3.87
N ALA A 219 -23.86 26.34 -4.55
CA ALA A 219 -23.74 27.63 -5.22
C ALA A 219 -23.71 28.75 -4.14
N THR A 220 -22.54 29.35 -3.90
CA THR A 220 -22.32 30.29 -2.80
C THR A 220 -21.30 31.39 -3.17
N THR A 221 -21.33 32.48 -2.41
CA THR A 221 -20.30 33.54 -2.42
C THR A 221 -19.44 33.55 -1.16
N GLU A 222 -19.67 32.61 -0.24
CA GLU A 222 -18.84 32.44 0.95
C GLU A 222 -17.51 31.77 0.58
N THR A 223 -16.41 32.35 1.04
CA THR A 223 -15.03 31.93 0.73
C THR A 223 -14.15 31.85 1.98
N ARG A 224 -14.71 32.15 3.15
CA ARG A 224 -13.96 32.29 4.41
C ARG A 224 -13.70 30.94 5.09
N PRO A 225 -12.43 30.54 5.30
CA PRO A 225 -12.10 29.22 5.85
C PRO A 225 -12.72 28.94 7.22
N GLU A 226 -12.82 29.95 8.10
CA GLU A 226 -13.35 29.77 9.45
C GLU A 226 -14.85 29.40 9.45
N VAL A 227 -15.58 29.77 8.41
CA VAL A 227 -17.00 29.44 8.24
C VAL A 227 -17.17 27.98 7.82
N TYR A 228 -16.42 27.54 6.81
CA TYR A 228 -16.43 26.13 6.38
C TYR A 228 -15.98 25.20 7.51
N ARG A 229 -14.91 25.58 8.23
CA ARG A 229 -14.44 24.85 9.42
C ARG A 229 -15.52 24.67 10.48
N ALA A 230 -16.24 25.75 10.82
CA ALA A 230 -17.31 25.72 11.81
C ALA A 230 -18.54 24.91 11.35
N TRP A 231 -18.89 24.98 10.06
CA TRP A 231 -19.97 24.17 9.48
C TRP A 231 -19.62 22.69 9.46
N PHE A 232 -18.41 22.34 9.00
CA PHE A 232 -17.94 20.98 8.88
C PHE A 232 -17.92 20.27 10.23
N ARG A 233 -17.24 20.84 11.23
CA ARG A 233 -17.20 20.31 12.62
C ARG A 233 -18.61 20.10 13.18
N ARG A 234 -19.50 21.08 12.99
CA ARG A 234 -20.90 20.96 13.41
C ARG A 234 -21.63 19.78 12.75
N PHE A 235 -21.39 19.52 11.47
CA PHE A 235 -22.03 18.41 10.77
C PHE A 235 -21.45 17.04 11.16
N ILE A 236 -20.15 16.96 11.49
CA ILE A 236 -19.56 15.76 12.09
C ILE A 236 -20.15 15.51 13.48
N GLU A 237 -20.22 16.53 14.35
CA GLU A 237 -20.87 16.46 15.68
C GLU A 237 -22.32 15.96 15.58
N THR A 238 -23.13 16.54 14.68
CA THR A 238 -24.53 16.09 14.48
C THR A 238 -24.67 14.86 13.59
N ARG A 239 -23.58 14.11 13.37
CA ARG A 239 -23.51 12.87 12.57
C ARG A 239 -24.23 12.97 11.22
N SER A 240 -24.06 14.11 10.55
CA SER A 240 -24.80 14.54 9.36
C SER A 240 -23.92 14.44 8.12
N ALA A 241 -23.88 13.26 7.50
CA ALA A 241 -22.98 12.95 6.37
C ALA A 241 -23.19 13.86 5.15
N GLU A 242 -24.41 13.91 4.57
CA GLU A 242 -24.65 14.69 3.34
C GLU A 242 -24.32 16.19 3.50
N PRO A 243 -24.66 16.88 4.62
CA PRO A 243 -24.20 18.24 4.85
C PRO A 243 -22.68 18.38 5.02
N ALA A 244 -22.01 17.42 5.68
CA ALA A 244 -20.56 17.44 5.88
C ALA A 244 -19.81 17.30 4.54
N GLU A 245 -20.23 16.34 3.71
CA GLU A 245 -19.69 16.14 2.35
C GLU A 245 -19.88 17.40 1.48
N ARG A 246 -21.11 17.92 1.40
CA ARG A 246 -21.38 19.11 0.57
C ARG A 246 -20.60 20.32 1.09
N CYS A 247 -20.40 20.45 2.40
CA CYS A 247 -19.55 21.48 2.98
C CYS A 247 -18.08 21.33 2.53
N LEU A 248 -17.51 20.13 2.63
CA LEU A 248 -16.14 19.81 2.22
C LEU A 248 -15.91 20.03 0.71
N ARG A 249 -16.77 19.48 -0.16
CA ARG A 249 -16.65 19.68 -1.61
C ARG A 249 -16.78 21.16 -1.99
N THR A 250 -17.69 21.90 -1.35
CA THR A 250 -17.80 23.35 -1.56
C THR A 250 -16.52 24.07 -1.14
N ALA A 251 -15.95 23.74 0.01
CA ALA A 251 -14.72 24.34 0.53
C ALA A 251 -13.54 24.17 -0.45
N ILE A 252 -13.37 22.96 -0.99
CA ILE A 252 -12.38 22.66 -2.03
C ILE A 252 -12.68 23.48 -3.30
N ARG A 253 -13.93 23.46 -3.78
CA ARG A 253 -14.35 24.11 -5.03
C ARG A 253 -14.25 25.64 -5.01
N VAL A 254 -14.44 26.30 -3.86
CA VAL A 254 -14.22 27.75 -3.72
C VAL A 254 -12.76 28.14 -3.54
N GLY A 255 -11.85 27.16 -3.48
CA GLY A 255 -10.40 27.38 -3.48
C GLY A 255 -9.75 27.50 -2.11
N LEU A 256 -10.28 26.86 -1.05
CA LEU A 256 -9.50 26.69 0.18
C LEU A 256 -8.23 25.89 -0.11
N THR A 257 -7.12 26.29 0.51
CA THR A 257 -5.83 25.64 0.32
C THR A 257 -5.76 24.30 1.08
N ALA A 258 -4.86 23.41 0.67
CA ALA A 258 -4.70 22.11 1.33
C ALA A 258 -4.50 22.21 2.86
N PRO A 259 -3.69 23.14 3.42
CA PRO A 259 -3.60 23.32 4.87
C PRO A 259 -4.90 23.79 5.54
N GLN A 260 -5.74 24.56 4.86
CA GLN A 260 -7.04 25.02 5.39
C GLN A 260 -8.07 23.88 5.41
N VAL A 261 -8.08 23.03 4.38
CA VAL A 261 -8.91 21.83 4.33
C VAL A 261 -8.41 20.77 5.33
N ALA A 262 -7.09 20.66 5.52
CA ALA A 262 -6.47 19.80 6.52
C ALA A 262 -6.84 20.20 7.94
N ASP A 263 -6.67 21.48 8.32
CA ASP A 263 -7.11 21.98 9.63
C ASP A 263 -8.63 21.77 9.86
N MET A 264 -9.46 21.91 8.82
CA MET A 264 -10.89 21.62 8.92
C MET A 264 -11.20 20.14 9.22
N LEU A 265 -10.54 19.21 8.51
CA LEU A 265 -10.73 17.76 8.71
C LEU A 265 -10.13 17.29 10.03
N PHE A 266 -8.90 17.71 10.34
CA PHE A 266 -8.20 17.33 11.55
C PHE A 266 -8.90 17.87 12.80
N ALA A 267 -9.35 19.13 12.82
CA ALA A 267 -10.06 19.67 13.97
C ALA A 267 -11.37 18.90 14.27
N ALA A 268 -12.06 18.40 13.24
CA ALA A 268 -13.24 17.54 13.41
C ALA A 268 -12.89 16.11 13.86
N ALA A 269 -11.73 15.58 13.43
CA ALA A 269 -11.21 14.29 13.91
C ALA A 269 -10.74 14.35 15.38
N THR A 270 -10.45 15.54 15.91
CA THR A 270 -9.98 15.80 17.28
C THR A 270 -10.99 16.56 18.16
N ASP A 271 -12.26 16.63 17.75
CA ASP A 271 -13.34 17.17 18.59
C ASP A 271 -13.75 16.20 19.72
N HIS A 272 -13.37 14.93 19.60
CA HIS A 272 -13.58 13.84 20.56
C HIS A 272 -12.29 13.07 20.80
N LEU A 273 -12.21 12.38 21.94
CA LEU A 273 -10.97 11.72 22.35
C LEU A 273 -10.74 10.46 21.53
N PHE A 274 -9.57 10.36 20.89
CA PHE A 274 -9.10 9.17 20.18
C PHE A 274 -10.16 8.56 19.21
N LEU A 275 -10.89 9.43 18.50
CA LEU A 275 -12.11 9.13 17.75
C LEU A 275 -11.98 7.90 16.81
N GLY A 276 -12.82 6.89 17.05
CA GLY A 276 -12.85 5.63 16.30
C GLY A 276 -11.62 4.76 16.50
N GLU A 277 -11.12 4.65 17.74
CA GLU A 277 -9.83 4.02 18.07
C GLU A 277 -8.66 4.65 17.30
N GLY A 278 -8.73 5.97 17.09
CA GLY A 278 -7.77 6.76 16.33
C GLY A 278 -7.93 6.73 14.80
N HIS A 279 -8.71 5.80 14.24
CA HIS A 279 -8.85 5.64 12.78
C HIS A 279 -9.36 6.92 12.07
N ALA A 280 -10.16 7.75 12.74
CA ALA A 280 -10.66 8.99 12.12
C ALA A 280 -9.53 9.97 11.76
N LEU A 281 -8.48 10.05 12.59
CA LEU A 281 -7.31 10.88 12.33
C LEU A 281 -6.33 10.18 11.38
N ASP A 282 -6.08 8.88 11.59
CA ASP A 282 -5.17 8.09 10.76
C ASP A 282 -5.62 8.09 9.29
N PHE A 283 -6.90 7.80 9.03
CA PHE A 283 -7.45 7.81 7.67
C PHE A 283 -7.43 9.21 7.06
N ALA A 284 -7.72 10.26 7.85
CA ALA A 284 -7.62 11.64 7.38
C ALA A 284 -6.19 11.98 6.96
N ASN A 285 -5.18 11.66 7.79
CA ASN A 285 -3.78 11.87 7.46
C ASN A 285 -3.37 11.06 6.21
N LYS A 286 -3.77 9.79 6.12
CA LYS A 286 -3.48 8.91 4.99
C LYS A 286 -4.12 9.40 3.69
N ALA A 287 -5.31 10.00 3.74
CA ALA A 287 -5.94 10.62 2.57
C ALA A 287 -5.19 11.86 2.07
N PHE A 288 -4.57 12.65 2.96
CA PHE A 288 -3.67 13.73 2.53
C PHE A 288 -2.37 13.21 1.92
N GLU A 289 -1.77 12.16 2.51
CA GLU A 289 -0.58 11.52 1.92
C GLU A 289 -0.89 10.91 0.54
N LEU A 290 -2.08 10.37 0.33
CA LEU A 290 -2.51 9.90 -0.98
C LEU A 290 -2.58 11.05 -2.00
N LEU A 291 -3.07 12.22 -1.59
CA LEU A 291 -3.07 13.43 -2.44
C LEU A 291 -1.66 13.98 -2.67
N ASP A 292 -0.74 13.80 -1.73
CA ASP A 292 0.69 14.12 -1.93
C ASP A 292 1.33 13.18 -2.99
N LEU A 293 0.80 11.96 -3.19
CA LEU A 293 1.22 11.00 -4.22
C LEU A 293 0.54 11.19 -5.59
N ILE A 294 -0.76 11.53 -5.63
CA ILE A 294 -1.57 11.56 -6.87
C ILE A 294 -1.95 12.96 -7.36
N GLY A 295 -1.82 13.99 -6.53
CA GLY A 295 -2.17 15.38 -6.88
C GLY A 295 -3.39 15.93 -6.14
N TRP A 296 -3.33 17.22 -5.78
CA TRP A 296 -4.40 17.93 -5.06
C TRP A 296 -5.65 18.17 -5.91
N GLU A 297 -5.54 18.11 -7.24
CA GLU A 297 -6.67 18.13 -8.17
C GLU A 297 -7.73 17.05 -7.88
N HIS A 298 -7.33 15.94 -7.24
CA HIS A 298 -8.22 14.85 -6.83
C HIS A 298 -8.81 15.01 -5.42
N ALA A 299 -8.58 16.13 -4.72
CA ALA A 299 -9.06 16.31 -3.35
C ALA A 299 -10.59 16.17 -3.21
N GLU A 300 -11.35 16.55 -4.25
CA GLU A 300 -12.81 16.42 -4.28
C GLU A 300 -13.29 14.99 -4.60
N ASP A 301 -12.45 14.13 -5.18
CA ASP A 301 -12.71 12.69 -5.34
C ASP A 301 -12.29 11.86 -4.12
N VAL A 302 -11.32 12.35 -3.35
CA VAL A 302 -10.65 11.58 -2.29
C VAL A 302 -11.21 11.90 -0.90
N LEU A 303 -11.20 13.18 -0.50
CA LEU A 303 -11.51 13.57 0.89
C LEU A 303 -12.97 13.28 1.31
N PRO A 304 -14.00 13.37 0.43
CA PRO A 304 -15.36 12.95 0.77
C PRO A 304 -15.51 11.51 1.28
N SER A 305 -14.64 10.59 0.86
CA SER A 305 -14.69 9.20 1.34
C SER A 305 -14.44 9.08 2.85
N LEU A 306 -13.83 10.08 3.50
CA LEU A 306 -13.62 10.13 4.96
C LEU A 306 -14.92 10.39 5.76
N ILE A 307 -15.95 10.97 5.14
CA ILE A 307 -17.15 11.44 5.83
C ILE A 307 -17.90 10.28 6.50
N GLY A 308 -18.08 9.17 5.77
CA GLY A 308 -18.75 7.98 6.29
C GLY A 308 -18.08 7.40 7.53
N PRO A 309 -16.75 7.16 7.53
CA PRO A 309 -15.98 6.82 8.72
C PRO A 309 -16.12 7.85 9.87
N MET A 310 -15.84 9.15 9.62
CA MET A 310 -15.85 10.18 10.68
C MET A 310 -17.22 10.32 11.36
N VAL A 311 -18.32 10.30 10.59
CA VAL A 311 -19.70 10.43 11.11
C VAL A 311 -20.14 9.21 11.93
N ARG A 312 -19.59 8.02 11.65
CA ARG A 312 -19.95 6.78 12.36
C ARG A 312 -19.00 6.43 13.50
N ALA A 313 -17.86 7.09 13.63
CA ALA A 313 -16.84 6.79 14.62
C ALA A 313 -17.38 6.77 16.07
N GLU A 314 -16.82 5.87 16.87
CA GLU A 314 -17.09 5.76 18.30
C GLU A 314 -16.23 6.75 19.09
N ARG A 315 -16.80 7.37 20.12
CA ARG A 315 -16.14 8.38 20.93
C ARG A 315 -15.50 7.69 22.14
N MET A 316 -14.18 7.71 22.25
CA MET A 316 -13.52 6.85 23.24
C MET A 316 -13.74 7.34 24.67
N GLU A 317 -14.05 8.62 24.86
CA GLU A 317 -14.51 9.15 26.15
C GLU A 317 -15.81 8.53 26.66
N GLU A 318 -16.62 7.90 25.81
CA GLU A 318 -17.85 7.19 26.18
C GLU A 318 -17.56 5.75 26.67
N THR A 319 -16.31 5.27 26.59
CA THR A 319 -15.92 3.88 26.88
C THR A 319 -15.44 3.64 28.31
N SER A 320 -15.63 2.41 28.79
CA SER A 320 -15.15 1.96 30.11
C SER A 320 -13.63 2.06 30.26
N ALA A 321 -12.87 1.80 29.19
CA ALA A 321 -11.41 1.82 29.21
C ALA A 321 -10.83 3.22 29.48
N TRP A 322 -11.49 4.27 28.98
CA TRP A 322 -11.05 5.66 29.17
C TRP A 322 -11.58 6.29 30.45
N GLN A 323 -12.71 5.83 30.99
CA GLN A 323 -13.28 6.35 32.24
C GLN A 323 -12.77 5.62 33.51
N HIS A 324 -12.25 4.40 33.40
CA HIS A 324 -11.90 3.56 34.56
C HIS A 324 -10.56 2.81 34.37
N PRO A 325 -9.72 2.70 35.43
CA PRO A 325 -9.93 3.18 36.80
C PRO A 325 -9.67 4.68 37.00
N VAL A 326 -9.09 5.36 36.00
CA VAL A 326 -8.86 6.82 36.00
C VAL A 326 -9.79 7.44 34.97
N ASP A 327 -10.44 8.55 35.34
CA ASP A 327 -11.25 9.37 34.43
C ASP A 327 -10.31 10.22 33.54
N LEU A 328 -9.88 9.63 32.44
CA LEU A 328 -9.02 10.29 31.45
C LEU A 328 -9.72 11.46 30.75
N PRO A 329 -11.02 11.41 30.39
CA PRO A 329 -11.73 12.55 29.82
C PRO A 329 -11.70 13.81 30.70
N THR A 330 -11.96 13.70 32.01
CA THR A 330 -11.88 14.84 32.92
C THR A 330 -10.44 15.39 33.03
N LEU A 331 -9.43 14.51 33.03
CA LEU A 331 -8.03 14.89 33.13
C LEU A 331 -7.51 15.56 31.84
N LEU A 332 -7.91 15.07 30.67
CA LEU A 332 -7.59 15.66 29.37
C LEU A 332 -8.29 17.01 29.17
N ALA A 333 -9.56 17.14 29.58
CA ALA A 333 -10.27 18.42 29.53
C ALA A 333 -9.57 19.54 30.33
N GLN A 334 -9.00 19.19 31.50
CA GLN A 334 -8.17 20.11 32.29
C GLN A 334 -6.84 20.43 31.57
N THR A 335 -6.19 19.40 31.05
CA THR A 335 -4.94 19.51 30.28
C THR A 335 -5.09 20.43 29.06
N PHE A 336 -6.20 20.34 28.32
CA PHE A 336 -6.44 21.17 27.15
C PHE A 336 -6.68 22.64 27.48
N ALA A 337 -7.35 22.96 28.59
CA ALA A 337 -7.49 24.34 29.04
C ALA A 337 -6.13 24.98 29.42
N GLU A 338 -5.22 24.19 30.01
CA GLU A 338 -3.83 24.63 30.25
C GLU A 338 -3.03 24.74 28.95
N LEU A 339 -3.21 23.81 28.00
CA LEU A 339 -2.53 23.78 26.71
C LEU A 339 -2.89 24.99 25.83
N ASP A 340 -4.18 25.31 25.67
CA ASP A 340 -4.63 26.47 24.89
C ASP A 340 -4.01 27.77 25.45
N THR A 341 -3.89 27.88 26.79
CA THR A 341 -3.19 29.01 27.45
C THR A 341 -1.69 29.06 27.16
N ILE A 342 -1.02 27.90 27.03
CA ILE A 342 0.41 27.82 26.70
C ILE A 342 0.65 28.23 25.24
N ILE A 343 -0.19 27.77 24.31
CA ILE A 343 -0.08 28.05 22.87
C ILE A 343 -0.24 29.55 22.61
N GLU A 344 -1.19 30.23 23.26
CA GLU A 344 -1.39 31.68 23.15
C GLU A 344 -0.20 32.51 23.68
N GLY A 345 0.63 31.95 24.57
CA GLY A 345 1.73 32.65 25.26
C GLY A 345 3.15 32.19 24.93
N ALA A 346 3.33 31.26 23.97
CA ALA A 346 4.58 30.53 23.80
C ALA A 346 5.78 31.42 23.36
N PRO A 347 6.95 31.29 24.02
CA PRO A 347 8.19 31.91 23.56
C PRO A 347 8.74 31.23 22.30
N SER A 348 9.77 31.82 21.67
CA SER A 348 10.47 31.22 20.54
C SER A 348 11.07 29.84 20.90
N PRO A 349 11.01 28.85 19.98
CA PRO A 349 11.39 27.48 20.29
C PRO A 349 12.91 27.34 20.56
N PRO A 350 13.31 26.44 21.47
CA PRO A 350 14.73 26.11 21.65
C PRO A 350 15.23 25.32 20.43
N GLU A 351 16.35 25.74 19.85
CA GLU A 351 17.00 24.99 18.77
C GLU A 351 17.48 23.62 19.30
N GLY A 352 17.01 22.54 18.67
CA GLY A 352 17.57 21.19 18.84
C GLY A 352 17.27 20.51 20.18
N TRP A 353 16.01 20.53 20.65
CA TRP A 353 15.59 19.72 21.80
C TRP A 353 15.93 18.23 21.63
N GLN A 354 16.37 17.57 22.71
CA GLN A 354 16.78 16.15 22.72
C GLN A 354 16.07 15.33 23.82
N GLY A 355 15.06 15.90 24.49
CA GLY A 355 14.38 15.26 25.63
C GLY A 355 13.43 14.11 25.28
N HIS A 356 13.36 13.71 24.00
CA HIS A 356 12.47 12.66 23.50
C HIS A 356 12.52 11.37 24.34
N ARG A 357 13.72 10.91 24.71
CA ARG A 357 13.91 9.64 25.44
C ARG A 357 13.32 9.67 26.84
N GLU A 358 13.63 10.74 27.56
CA GLU A 358 13.28 10.95 28.97
C GLU A 358 11.76 11.20 29.10
N LEU A 359 11.18 11.99 28.19
CA LEU A 359 9.74 12.20 28.13
C LEU A 359 8.98 10.95 27.66
N ALA A 360 9.48 10.22 26.65
CA ALA A 360 8.86 8.96 26.21
C ALA A 360 8.92 7.86 27.28
N GLU A 361 9.99 7.78 28.06
CA GLU A 361 10.07 6.88 29.23
C GLU A 361 9.07 7.27 30.31
N THR A 362 8.86 8.57 30.53
CA THR A 362 7.80 9.07 31.43
C THR A 362 6.41 8.66 30.93
N ILE A 363 6.09 8.91 29.65
CA ILE A 363 4.80 8.55 29.02
C ILE A 363 4.53 7.02 29.08
N LEU A 364 5.57 6.20 28.92
CA LEU A 364 5.46 4.74 28.94
C LEU A 364 5.14 4.13 30.31
N ASP A 365 5.76 4.67 31.38
CA ASP A 365 5.84 3.99 32.67
C ASP A 365 5.16 4.76 33.83
N ALA A 366 4.82 6.04 33.66
CA ALA A 366 4.22 6.86 34.72
C ALA A 366 2.67 6.87 34.71
N GLU A 367 2.09 7.28 35.83
CA GLU A 367 0.66 7.57 35.97
C GLU A 367 0.25 8.77 35.11
N PRO A 368 -1.02 8.85 34.66
CA PRO A 368 -1.41 9.71 33.55
C PRO A 368 -1.29 11.21 33.89
N ASP A 369 -1.53 11.61 35.15
CA ASP A 369 -1.37 13.01 35.56
C ASP A 369 0.10 13.45 35.56
N VAL A 370 1.04 12.53 35.80
CA VAL A 370 2.48 12.78 35.75
C VAL A 370 2.92 12.95 34.30
N SER A 371 2.48 12.04 33.41
CA SER A 371 2.78 12.10 31.98
C SER A 371 2.24 13.37 31.32
N LEU A 372 0.96 13.71 31.54
CA LEU A 372 0.35 14.92 30.97
C LEU A 372 1.01 16.20 31.52
N ARG A 373 1.35 16.25 32.82
CA ARG A 373 2.04 17.40 33.42
C ARG A 373 3.45 17.57 32.85
N ALA A 374 4.20 16.47 32.65
CA ALA A 374 5.51 16.52 32.00
C ALA A 374 5.45 17.02 30.54
N MET A 375 4.40 16.63 29.80
CA MET A 375 4.16 17.14 28.44
C MET A 375 3.79 18.63 28.43
N LEU A 376 2.94 19.09 29.35
CA LEU A 376 2.61 20.52 29.52
C LEU A 376 3.84 21.33 29.93
N ASP A 377 4.69 20.80 30.81
CA ASP A 377 5.92 21.49 31.23
C ASP A 377 6.96 21.57 30.11
N ALA A 378 7.04 20.56 29.24
CA ALA A 378 7.83 20.64 28.00
C ALA A 378 7.27 21.70 27.03
N ALA A 379 5.95 21.78 26.85
CA ALA A 379 5.31 22.84 26.05
C ALA A 379 5.57 24.24 26.64
N ARG A 380 5.47 24.41 27.97
CA ARG A 380 5.82 25.66 28.70
C ARG A 380 7.28 26.06 28.51
N ALA A 381 8.19 25.09 28.42
CA ALA A 381 9.59 25.32 28.11
C ALA A 381 9.86 25.69 26.63
N GLY A 382 8.81 25.79 25.80
CA GLY A 382 8.87 26.17 24.39
C GLY A 382 9.16 25.02 23.43
N VAL A 383 9.12 23.75 23.89
CA VAL A 383 9.31 22.59 23.00
C VAL A 383 8.22 22.62 21.91
N PRO A 384 8.58 22.58 20.61
CA PRO A 384 7.58 22.59 19.54
C PRO A 384 6.60 21.42 19.66
N LEU A 385 5.31 21.68 19.45
CA LEU A 385 4.27 20.64 19.53
C LEU A 385 4.51 19.48 18.55
N VAL A 386 5.16 19.73 17.41
CA VAL A 386 5.59 18.69 16.47
C VAL A 386 6.65 17.75 17.05
N GLU A 387 7.56 18.26 17.90
CA GLU A 387 8.54 17.43 18.60
C GLU A 387 7.89 16.64 19.75
N LEU A 388 6.86 17.20 20.40
CA LEU A 388 6.02 16.44 21.34
C LEU A 388 5.26 15.31 20.63
N ALA A 389 4.67 15.58 19.46
CA ALA A 389 4.01 14.56 18.63
C ALA A 389 4.96 13.41 18.26
N ALA A 390 6.15 13.71 17.73
CA ALA A 390 7.19 12.73 17.45
C ALA A 390 7.64 11.95 18.70
N THR A 391 7.60 12.58 19.89
CA THR A 391 7.94 11.92 21.15
C THR A 391 6.88 10.93 21.61
N VAL A 392 5.60 11.27 21.45
CA VAL A 392 4.49 10.35 21.75
C VAL A 392 4.48 9.20 20.74
N ALA A 393 4.74 9.47 19.46
CA ALA A 393 4.93 8.44 18.43
C ALA A 393 6.09 7.48 18.76
N TYR A 394 7.21 8.02 19.24
CA TYR A 394 8.32 7.21 19.72
C TYR A 394 7.99 6.42 21.01
N ALA A 395 7.20 6.98 21.93
CA ALA A 395 6.72 6.26 23.10
C ALA A 395 5.84 5.06 22.68
N ALA A 396 4.91 5.27 21.74
CA ALA A 396 4.10 4.19 21.17
C ALA A 396 4.95 3.14 20.42
N ALA A 397 5.93 3.56 19.62
CA ALA A 397 6.86 2.65 18.91
C ALA A 397 7.66 1.72 19.86
N ARG A 398 7.84 2.12 21.12
CA ARG A 398 8.48 1.29 22.16
C ARG A 398 7.56 0.24 22.78
N ARG A 399 6.22 0.33 22.60
CA ARG A 399 5.29 -0.70 23.08
C ARG A 399 5.59 -2.08 22.45
N PRO A 400 5.75 -2.22 21.11
CA PRO A 400 6.22 -3.46 20.48
C PRO A 400 7.61 -3.95 20.94
N VAL A 401 8.55 -3.03 21.18
CA VAL A 401 9.91 -3.37 21.68
C VAL A 401 9.85 -4.07 23.03
N HIS A 402 8.97 -3.59 23.92
CA HIS A 402 8.81 -4.08 25.28
C HIS A 402 7.71 -5.16 25.43
N PHE A 403 7.00 -5.48 24.35
CA PHE A 403 5.89 -6.44 24.35
C PHE A 403 6.37 -7.87 24.60
N HIS A 404 5.69 -8.56 25.51
CA HIS A 404 6.02 -9.92 25.90
C HIS A 404 5.19 -10.94 25.10
N VAL A 405 5.85 -11.94 24.49
CA VAL A 405 5.23 -12.99 23.65
C VAL A 405 4.30 -13.97 24.40
N SER A 406 3.90 -13.64 25.63
CA SER A 406 2.91 -14.39 26.43
C SER A 406 1.55 -13.67 26.54
N ASN A 407 1.45 -12.45 26.01
CA ASN A 407 0.18 -11.78 25.79
C ASN A 407 -0.66 -12.56 24.76
N GLU A 408 -1.94 -12.22 24.62
CA GLU A 408 -2.79 -12.77 23.57
C GLU A 408 -2.29 -12.27 22.19
N PHE A 409 -2.58 -13.00 21.11
CA PHE A 409 -2.15 -12.60 19.78
C PHE A 409 -2.83 -11.28 19.31
N GLY A 410 -4.10 -11.09 19.62
CA GLY A 410 -4.83 -9.85 19.35
C GLY A 410 -4.34 -8.64 20.14
N ASP A 411 -3.60 -8.83 21.25
CA ASP A 411 -2.99 -7.71 21.99
C ASP A 411 -1.91 -6.98 21.16
N TRP A 412 -1.39 -7.60 20.09
CA TRP A 412 -0.54 -6.92 19.10
C TRP A 412 -1.32 -5.85 18.32
N ASP A 413 -2.59 -6.09 17.98
CA ASP A 413 -3.40 -5.12 17.24
C ASP A 413 -3.67 -3.85 18.06
N THR A 414 -3.82 -3.99 19.39
CA THR A 414 -4.01 -2.85 20.32
C THR A 414 -2.82 -1.89 20.26
N ILE A 415 -1.60 -2.38 20.51
CA ILE A 415 -0.39 -1.53 20.47
C ILE A 415 -0.09 -0.96 19.08
N HIS A 416 -0.63 -1.60 18.03
CA HIS A 416 -0.54 -1.09 16.67
C HIS A 416 -1.36 0.20 16.51
N HIS A 417 -2.63 0.22 16.92
CA HIS A 417 -3.52 1.37 16.72
C HIS A 417 -2.95 2.64 17.34
N THR A 418 -2.39 2.54 18.56
CA THR A 418 -1.74 3.67 19.21
C THR A 418 -0.49 4.14 18.45
N PHE A 419 0.35 3.22 17.93
CA PHE A 419 1.54 3.63 17.19
C PHE A 419 1.21 4.27 15.83
N THR A 420 0.23 3.75 15.10
CA THR A 420 -0.14 4.31 13.79
C THR A 420 -0.93 5.60 13.91
N TYR A 421 -1.83 5.72 14.90
CA TYR A 421 -2.44 6.99 15.28
C TYR A 421 -1.39 8.04 15.65
N THR A 422 -0.46 7.74 16.55
CA THR A 422 0.53 8.73 17.02
C THR A 422 1.51 9.14 15.91
N ASN A 423 1.85 8.23 14.99
CA ASN A 423 2.54 8.57 13.74
C ASN A 423 1.69 9.52 12.87
N ALA A 424 0.40 9.25 12.70
CA ALA A 424 -0.51 10.13 11.96
C ALA A 424 -0.66 11.52 12.62
N VAL A 425 -0.63 11.63 13.96
CA VAL A 425 -0.58 12.91 14.69
C VAL A 425 0.68 13.68 14.34
N ASP A 426 1.86 13.04 14.36
CA ASP A 426 3.13 13.67 14.00
C ASP A 426 3.13 14.18 12.54
N GLN A 427 2.65 13.38 11.59
CA GLN A 427 2.55 13.78 10.19
C GLN A 427 1.50 14.88 9.97
N ALA A 428 0.33 14.80 10.61
CA ALA A 428 -0.67 15.86 10.57
C ALA A 428 -0.15 17.18 11.16
N MET A 429 0.58 17.14 12.28
CA MET A 429 1.19 18.31 12.92
C MET A 429 2.30 18.94 12.07
N ARG A 430 2.99 18.16 11.21
CA ARG A 430 3.92 18.68 10.20
C ARG A 430 3.20 19.35 9.02
N ARG A 431 2.00 18.86 8.67
CA ARG A 431 1.20 19.35 7.53
C ARG A 431 0.36 20.60 7.84
N ALA A 432 -0.37 20.59 8.95
CA ALA A 432 -1.34 21.64 9.29
C ALA A 432 -1.52 21.78 10.83
N PRO A 433 -0.52 22.31 11.55
CA PRO A 433 -0.60 22.45 13.00
C PRO A 433 -1.68 23.45 13.44
N SER A 434 -2.53 23.06 14.40
CA SER A 434 -3.54 23.92 15.02
C SER A 434 -3.78 23.55 16.49
N SER A 435 -4.48 24.41 17.25
CA SER A 435 -4.74 24.17 18.68
C SER A 435 -5.56 22.89 18.87
N GLU A 436 -6.61 22.68 18.06
CA GLU A 436 -7.41 21.46 18.12
C GLU A 436 -6.59 20.21 17.77
N LEU A 437 -5.80 20.21 16.68
CA LEU A 437 -4.98 19.05 16.34
C LEU A 437 -3.93 18.73 17.42
N SER A 438 -3.40 19.73 18.13
CA SER A 438 -2.44 19.49 19.20
C SER A 438 -2.98 18.64 20.37
N ARG A 439 -4.31 18.55 20.52
CA ARG A 439 -4.96 17.73 21.55
C ARG A 439 -4.71 16.24 21.33
N ALA A 440 -4.65 15.81 20.06
CA ALA A 440 -4.38 14.43 19.66
C ALA A 440 -3.02 13.89 20.15
N ILE A 441 -2.06 14.79 20.42
CA ILE A 441 -0.77 14.43 21.02
C ILE A 441 -0.98 13.83 22.43
N PHE A 442 -1.89 14.41 23.21
CA PHE A 442 -2.18 13.98 24.57
C PHE A 442 -3.14 12.79 24.60
N ASP A 443 -4.10 12.71 23.69
CA ASP A 443 -4.91 11.50 23.46
C ASP A 443 -4.01 10.29 23.18
N GLY A 444 -3.04 10.45 22.27
CA GLY A 444 -2.07 9.40 21.95
C GLY A 444 -1.24 8.98 23.16
N ALA A 445 -0.81 9.92 23.99
CA ALA A 445 -0.09 9.62 25.23
C ALA A 445 -0.96 8.86 26.26
N MET A 446 -2.27 9.16 26.31
CA MET A 446 -3.22 8.43 27.15
C MET A 446 -3.50 7.03 26.61
N SER A 447 -3.58 6.83 25.29
CA SER A 447 -3.65 5.50 24.70
C SER A 447 -2.39 4.67 25.01
N VAL A 448 -1.19 5.27 24.90
CA VAL A 448 0.06 4.63 25.36
C VAL A 448 -0.03 4.23 26.84
N TYR A 449 -0.57 5.07 27.72
CA TYR A 449 -0.78 4.72 29.13
C TYR A 449 -1.77 3.56 29.34
N LEU A 450 -2.87 3.50 28.58
CA LEU A 450 -3.86 2.41 28.70
C LEU A 450 -3.22 1.03 28.41
N GLU A 451 -2.29 0.97 27.46
CA GLU A 451 -1.57 -0.24 27.04
C GLU A 451 -0.48 -0.72 28.01
N ARG A 452 -0.16 0.02 29.09
CA ARG A 452 1.01 -0.24 29.94
C ARG A 452 1.14 -1.68 30.46
N PHE A 453 0.03 -2.37 30.67
CA PHE A 453 0.02 -3.76 31.14
C PHE A 453 0.52 -4.77 30.10
N LEU A 454 0.48 -4.45 28.80
CA LEU A 454 1.02 -5.28 27.71
C LEU A 454 2.57 -5.34 27.73
N ASN A 455 3.21 -4.55 28.60
CA ASN A 455 4.65 -4.60 28.88
C ASN A 455 4.93 -5.06 30.33
N VAL A 456 4.10 -5.95 30.91
CA VAL A 456 4.32 -6.51 32.25
C VAL A 456 4.41 -8.05 32.18
N PRO A 457 5.61 -8.65 32.30
CA PRO A 457 6.92 -8.02 32.50
C PRO A 457 7.48 -7.36 31.21
N LYS A 458 8.26 -6.30 31.40
CA LYS A 458 8.82 -5.48 30.32
C LYS A 458 9.96 -6.22 29.64
N GLN A 459 9.81 -6.57 28.36
CA GLN A 459 10.92 -7.18 27.62
C GLN A 459 12.09 -6.19 27.48
N PRO A 460 13.35 -6.62 27.68
CA PRO A 460 14.49 -5.73 27.52
C PRO A 460 14.74 -5.45 26.04
N ILE A 461 15.20 -4.23 25.74
CA ILE A 461 15.68 -3.91 24.39
C ILE A 461 16.90 -4.81 24.12
N PRO A 462 16.95 -5.55 22.99
CA PRO A 462 18.09 -6.38 22.64
C PRO A 462 19.38 -5.57 22.62
N ARG A 463 20.47 -6.16 23.13
CA ARG A 463 21.80 -5.54 23.10
C ARG A 463 22.61 -6.19 21.98
N PRO A 464 23.35 -5.42 21.17
CA PRO A 464 24.25 -5.98 20.17
C PRO A 464 25.21 -6.98 20.82
N ALA A 465 25.25 -8.19 20.29
CA ALA A 465 25.91 -9.36 20.86
C ALA A 465 26.75 -10.13 19.83
N ALA A 466 26.47 -9.96 18.53
CA ALA A 466 27.13 -10.66 17.44
C ALA A 466 27.61 -9.68 16.34
N PRO A 467 28.50 -10.12 15.43
CA PRO A 467 28.71 -9.41 14.18
C PRO A 467 27.39 -9.27 13.41
N PRO A 468 27.20 -8.18 12.65
CA PRO A 468 25.95 -7.93 11.92
C PRO A 468 25.59 -9.11 10.98
N PRO A 469 24.41 -9.75 11.10
CA PRO A 469 24.05 -10.96 10.34
C PRO A 469 23.65 -10.66 8.90
N GLU A 470 23.88 -11.59 7.97
CA GLU A 470 23.43 -11.42 6.57
C GLU A 470 21.89 -11.36 6.49
N ARG A 471 21.34 -10.59 5.54
CA ARG A 471 19.90 -10.50 5.28
C ARG A 471 19.20 -11.86 5.23
N ALA A 472 19.82 -12.88 4.63
CA ALA A 472 19.27 -14.23 4.58
C ALA A 472 18.97 -14.84 5.97
N GLN A 473 19.77 -14.51 6.99
CA GLN A 473 19.56 -14.99 8.37
C GLN A 473 18.34 -14.32 9.04
N VAL A 474 18.13 -13.02 8.78
CA VAL A 474 16.92 -12.30 9.24
C VAL A 474 15.68 -12.90 8.57
N LEU A 475 15.76 -13.17 7.26
CA LEU A 475 14.64 -13.72 6.50
C LEU A 475 14.30 -15.18 6.87
N ASP A 476 15.29 -16.00 7.24
CA ASP A 476 15.07 -17.35 7.80
C ASP A 476 14.28 -17.30 9.13
N ALA A 477 14.52 -16.30 9.98
CA ALA A 477 13.76 -16.13 11.21
C ALA A 477 12.27 -15.78 10.92
N PHE A 478 11.98 -15.01 9.87
CA PHE A 478 10.62 -14.79 9.36
C PHE A 478 9.97 -16.04 8.73
N ASP A 479 10.77 -17.01 8.26
CA ASP A 479 10.29 -18.28 7.71
C ASP A 479 9.95 -19.31 8.82
N ARG A 480 10.13 -18.94 10.10
CA ARG A 480 9.87 -19.78 11.28
C ARG A 480 8.85 -19.09 12.20
N GLN A 481 7.86 -19.84 12.69
CA GLN A 481 6.87 -19.29 13.63
C GLN A 481 7.52 -18.90 14.97
N GLN A 482 7.01 -17.85 15.61
CA GLN A 482 7.37 -17.39 16.97
C GLN A 482 8.82 -16.92 17.18
N GLN A 483 9.56 -16.53 16.13
CA GLN A 483 10.95 -16.04 16.25
C GLN A 483 11.07 -14.55 16.63
N VAL A 484 10.08 -13.97 17.33
CA VAL A 484 9.99 -12.53 17.64
C VAL A 484 11.25 -12.00 18.33
N ASP A 485 11.73 -12.69 19.37
CA ASP A 485 12.92 -12.27 20.13
C ASP A 485 14.23 -12.55 19.36
N GLU A 486 14.30 -13.63 18.56
CA GLU A 486 15.46 -13.93 17.71
C GLU A 486 15.62 -12.86 16.61
N THR A 487 14.54 -12.54 15.90
CA THR A 487 14.55 -11.50 14.86
C THR A 487 14.87 -10.12 15.44
N ALA A 488 14.36 -9.79 16.63
CA ALA A 488 14.69 -8.54 17.32
C ALA A 488 16.20 -8.43 17.62
N GLN A 489 16.83 -9.53 18.05
CA GLN A 489 18.28 -9.58 18.28
C GLN A 489 19.06 -9.46 16.96
N LEU A 490 18.69 -10.21 15.92
CA LEU A 490 19.34 -10.14 14.60
C LEU A 490 19.27 -8.72 14.01
N VAL A 491 18.12 -8.05 14.10
CA VAL A 491 17.94 -6.67 13.65
C VAL A 491 18.78 -5.69 14.49
N ALA A 492 18.84 -5.85 15.82
CA ALA A 492 19.71 -5.03 16.67
C ALA A 492 21.21 -5.18 16.30
N ASP A 493 21.66 -6.40 15.98
CA ASP A 493 23.01 -6.64 15.48
C ASP A 493 23.23 -6.04 14.07
N GLN A 494 22.22 -5.99 13.19
CA GLN A 494 22.32 -5.28 11.90
C GLN A 494 22.44 -3.76 12.08
N LEU A 495 21.62 -3.16 12.95
CA LEU A 495 21.58 -1.72 13.23
C LEU A 495 22.88 -1.23 13.86
N ALA A 496 23.44 -1.98 14.82
CA ALA A 496 24.76 -1.71 15.40
C ALA A 496 25.91 -1.77 14.38
N GLY A 497 25.72 -2.50 13.28
CA GLY A 497 26.61 -2.50 12.12
C GLY A 497 26.46 -1.29 11.17
N GLY A 498 25.54 -0.36 11.45
CA GLY A 498 25.25 0.79 10.60
C GLY A 498 24.47 0.45 9.31
N ARG A 499 23.72 -0.66 9.30
CA ARG A 499 23.04 -1.17 8.09
C ARG A 499 21.55 -0.87 8.04
N HIS A 500 21.15 0.30 8.53
CA HIS A 500 19.75 0.76 8.61
C HIS A 500 18.98 0.67 7.29
N SER A 501 19.58 1.02 6.16
CA SER A 501 18.94 0.89 4.85
C SER A 501 18.72 -0.57 4.42
N GLU A 502 19.61 -1.49 4.81
CA GLU A 502 19.44 -2.93 4.61
C GLU A 502 18.31 -3.46 5.50
N VAL A 503 18.21 -2.99 6.75
CA VAL A 503 17.12 -3.35 7.68
C VAL A 503 15.77 -2.91 7.12
N LEU A 504 15.63 -1.65 6.69
CA LEU A 504 14.39 -1.14 6.08
C LEU A 504 13.95 -2.00 4.88
N ALA A 505 14.84 -2.20 3.90
CA ALA A 505 14.54 -3.03 2.73
C ALA A 505 14.26 -4.50 3.09
N THR A 506 14.95 -5.04 4.10
CA THR A 506 14.74 -6.42 4.59
C THR A 506 13.37 -6.57 5.26
N LEU A 507 12.94 -5.62 6.09
CA LEU A 507 11.62 -5.64 6.72
C LEU A 507 10.50 -5.44 5.69
N GLY A 508 10.69 -4.55 4.71
CA GLY A 508 9.77 -4.39 3.60
C GLY A 508 9.63 -5.68 2.77
N HIS A 509 10.74 -6.32 2.42
CA HIS A 509 10.74 -7.61 1.73
C HIS A 509 10.15 -8.76 2.57
N ALA A 510 10.36 -8.74 3.90
CA ALA A 510 9.79 -9.70 4.82
C ALA A 510 8.27 -9.52 5.02
N LEU A 511 7.76 -8.30 4.85
CA LEU A 511 6.33 -8.00 4.79
C LEU A 511 5.71 -8.45 3.45
N LEU A 512 6.32 -8.07 2.32
CA LEU A 512 5.73 -8.20 1.00
C LEU A 512 5.63 -9.64 0.48
N ARG A 513 6.39 -10.58 1.06
CA ARG A 513 6.25 -12.02 0.81
C ARG A 513 5.01 -12.65 1.46
N GLU A 514 4.41 -11.99 2.46
CA GLU A 514 3.33 -12.56 3.27
C GLU A 514 1.94 -12.22 2.74
N ASP A 515 0.95 -13.04 3.09
CA ASP A 515 -0.47 -12.70 2.99
C ASP A 515 -0.85 -11.76 4.14
N ALA A 516 -0.19 -10.60 4.19
CA ALA A 516 -0.25 -9.65 5.28
C ALA A 516 -1.63 -8.98 5.45
N GLY A 517 -1.97 -8.66 6.70
CA GLY A 517 -3.14 -7.88 7.06
C GLY A 517 -2.89 -6.37 6.98
N PHE A 518 -3.94 -5.59 7.26
CA PHE A 518 -3.92 -4.14 7.22
C PHE A 518 -2.82 -3.53 8.13
N HIS A 519 -2.78 -3.96 9.38
CA HIS A 519 -1.93 -3.39 10.43
C HIS A 519 -0.43 -3.57 10.12
N GLN A 520 -0.02 -4.69 9.51
CA GLN A 520 1.37 -4.95 9.15
C GLN A 520 1.92 -3.90 8.17
N PHE A 521 1.13 -3.47 7.19
CA PHE A 521 1.51 -2.40 6.25
C PHE A 521 1.64 -1.05 6.95
N GLN A 522 0.73 -0.73 7.87
CA GLN A 522 0.78 0.52 8.62
C GLN A 522 1.97 0.55 9.60
N ILE A 523 2.25 -0.53 10.32
CA ILE A 523 3.43 -0.64 11.21
C ILE A 523 4.72 -0.41 10.44
N TYR A 524 4.89 -1.05 9.28
CA TYR A 524 6.10 -0.89 8.48
C TYR A 524 6.27 0.57 8.02
N GLU A 525 5.22 1.19 7.50
CA GLU A 525 5.30 2.57 7.02
C GLU A 525 5.47 3.61 8.14
N ALA A 526 4.74 3.47 9.26
CA ALA A 526 4.95 4.28 10.45
C ALA A 526 6.38 4.14 11.00
N ALA A 527 6.96 2.93 10.94
CA ALA A 527 8.34 2.70 11.35
C ALA A 527 9.36 3.31 10.39
N VAL A 528 9.13 3.28 9.07
CA VAL A 528 9.94 3.99 8.07
C VAL A 528 9.92 5.51 8.35
N CYS A 529 8.72 6.05 8.60
CA CYS A 529 8.51 7.47 8.87
C CYS A 529 9.19 7.93 10.17
N GLN A 530 8.92 7.26 11.30
CA GLN A 530 9.52 7.60 12.59
C GLN A 530 11.02 7.30 12.65
N TYR A 531 11.53 6.29 11.91
CA TYR A 531 12.96 6.15 11.70
C TYR A 531 13.55 7.40 11.01
N GLY A 532 12.86 7.99 10.04
CA GLY A 532 13.27 9.25 9.40
C GLY A 532 13.43 10.40 10.40
N ASN A 533 12.47 10.57 11.32
CA ASN A 533 12.55 11.56 12.41
C ASN A 533 13.78 11.34 13.33
N PHE A 534 14.15 10.09 13.57
CA PHE A 534 15.18 9.69 14.53
C PHE A 534 16.45 9.10 13.90
N ALA A 535 16.70 9.35 12.61
CA ALA A 535 17.81 8.76 11.88
C ALA A 535 19.17 9.08 12.53
N GLY A 536 19.99 8.05 12.75
CA GLY A 536 21.28 8.17 13.44
C GLY A 536 21.19 8.39 14.96
N ARG A 537 19.99 8.30 15.56
CA ARG A 537 19.75 8.35 17.01
C ARG A 537 19.24 6.99 17.51
N PRO A 538 19.55 6.55 18.76
CA PRO A 538 19.07 5.27 19.31
C PRO A 538 17.55 5.08 19.28
N GLU A 539 16.80 6.18 19.30
CA GLU A 539 15.35 6.23 19.12
C GLU A 539 14.93 5.53 17.81
N GLY A 540 15.64 5.77 16.71
CA GLY A 540 15.35 5.17 15.40
C GLY A 540 15.66 3.66 15.36
N ASP A 541 16.69 3.21 16.10
CA ASP A 541 16.99 1.78 16.23
C ASP A 541 15.86 1.05 16.96
N HIS A 542 15.33 1.64 18.03
CA HIS A 542 14.21 1.06 18.78
C HIS A 542 12.93 0.95 17.91
N VAL A 543 12.63 1.95 17.08
CA VAL A 543 11.49 1.93 16.14
C VAL A 543 11.60 0.73 15.20
N LEU A 544 12.77 0.51 14.59
CA LEU A 544 12.99 -0.60 13.66
C LEU A 544 12.99 -1.98 14.35
N ILE A 545 13.51 -2.08 15.58
CA ILE A 545 13.40 -3.30 16.40
C ILE A 545 11.93 -3.60 16.75
N GLY A 546 11.14 -2.57 17.08
CA GLY A 546 9.71 -2.72 17.38
C GLY A 546 8.90 -3.21 16.19
N ALA A 547 9.14 -2.61 15.01
CA ALA A 547 8.53 -3.04 13.76
C ALA A 547 8.92 -4.48 13.38
N ALA A 548 10.20 -4.85 13.53
CA ALA A 548 10.67 -6.20 13.30
C ALA A 548 9.93 -7.23 14.18
N ARG A 549 9.79 -6.95 15.48
CA ARG A 549 9.04 -7.80 16.43
C ARG A 549 7.60 -8.00 16.00
N PHE A 550 6.90 -6.91 15.67
CA PHE A 550 5.52 -6.96 15.22
C PHE A 550 5.36 -7.78 13.93
N LEU A 551 6.18 -7.50 12.91
CA LEU A 551 6.09 -8.20 11.62
C LEU A 551 6.40 -9.70 11.77
N THR A 552 7.41 -10.08 12.57
CA THR A 552 7.73 -11.49 12.84
C THR A 552 6.63 -12.21 13.64
N ALA A 553 5.92 -11.52 14.54
CA ALA A 553 4.80 -12.12 15.26
C ALA A 553 3.71 -12.62 14.29
N HIS A 554 3.55 -11.95 13.16
CA HIS A 554 2.54 -12.24 12.13
C HIS A 554 3.05 -13.15 10.99
N ALA A 555 4.25 -13.74 11.12
CA ALA A 555 4.90 -14.53 10.06
C ALA A 555 5.36 -15.92 10.56
N PRO A 556 5.53 -16.92 9.67
CA PRO A 556 5.14 -16.92 8.26
C PRO A 556 3.63 -17.17 8.04
N THR A 557 3.12 -16.68 6.93
CA THR A 557 1.77 -16.97 6.40
C THR A 557 1.82 -18.06 5.31
N VAL A 558 0.73 -18.25 4.55
CA VAL A 558 0.68 -19.19 3.41
C VAL A 558 1.21 -18.61 2.09
N ARG A 559 1.48 -17.30 2.02
CA ARG A 559 2.14 -16.60 0.89
C ARG A 559 1.47 -16.79 -0.48
N SER A 560 0.14 -16.87 -0.52
CA SER A 560 -0.65 -17.06 -1.74
C SER A 560 -0.67 -15.84 -2.68
N VAL A 561 -0.55 -14.63 -2.13
CA VAL A 561 -0.42 -13.38 -2.88
C VAL A 561 0.95 -13.33 -3.57
N GLU A 562 2.01 -13.60 -2.83
CA GLU A 562 3.39 -13.67 -3.35
C GLU A 562 3.54 -14.73 -4.44
N GLN A 563 2.97 -15.93 -4.24
CA GLN A 563 2.94 -16.98 -5.28
C GLN A 563 2.27 -16.50 -6.57
N THR A 564 1.19 -15.72 -6.47
CA THR A 564 0.47 -15.18 -7.64
C THR A 564 1.31 -14.12 -8.36
N TYR A 565 2.01 -13.26 -7.62
CA TYR A 565 2.93 -12.29 -8.20
C TYR A 565 4.12 -12.97 -8.88
N ASP A 566 4.73 -13.97 -8.25
CA ASP A 566 5.85 -14.71 -8.84
C ASP A 566 5.46 -15.42 -10.13
N ILE A 567 4.26 -16.00 -10.18
CA ILE A 567 3.67 -16.53 -11.42
C ILE A 567 3.60 -15.43 -12.48
N ALA A 568 3.10 -14.23 -12.17
CA ALA A 568 3.05 -13.11 -13.10
C ALA A 568 4.45 -12.64 -13.56
N ALA A 569 5.42 -12.51 -12.66
CA ALA A 569 6.77 -12.04 -12.95
C ALA A 569 7.58 -13.03 -13.80
N ARG A 570 7.46 -14.33 -13.51
CA ARG A 570 8.02 -15.40 -14.36
C ARG A 570 7.32 -15.44 -15.72
N LEU A 571 6.00 -15.23 -15.75
CA LEU A 571 5.26 -15.12 -17.02
C LEU A 571 5.77 -13.95 -17.86
N HIS A 572 5.96 -12.79 -17.25
CA HIS A 572 6.41 -11.58 -17.92
C HIS A 572 7.82 -11.72 -18.53
N ARG A 573 8.74 -12.38 -17.81
CA ARG A 573 10.10 -12.70 -18.31
C ARG A 573 10.17 -13.80 -19.38
N GLY A 574 9.04 -14.40 -19.77
CA GLY A 574 9.00 -15.46 -20.79
C GLY A 574 9.32 -16.88 -20.28
N GLU A 575 9.50 -17.07 -18.96
CA GLU A 575 9.84 -18.39 -18.38
C GLU A 575 8.74 -19.45 -18.58
N ALA A 576 9.13 -20.72 -18.67
CA ALA A 576 8.18 -21.83 -18.60
C ALA A 576 7.69 -22.05 -17.17
N LEU A 577 6.37 -22.14 -16.97
CA LEU A 577 5.78 -22.49 -15.65
C LEU A 577 5.63 -24.01 -15.44
N TYR A 578 5.62 -24.80 -16.51
CA TYR A 578 5.52 -26.26 -16.51
C TYR A 578 6.05 -26.81 -17.86
N GLY A 579 6.52 -28.05 -17.87
CA GLY A 579 7.01 -28.75 -19.07
C GLY A 579 8.50 -28.58 -19.35
N GLU A 580 9.09 -29.58 -20.02
CA GLU A 580 10.49 -29.60 -20.46
C GLU A 580 10.70 -28.69 -21.68
N GLU A 581 11.95 -28.29 -21.93
CA GLU A 581 12.37 -27.55 -23.13
C GLU A 581 12.29 -28.45 -24.39
N GLU A 582 11.09 -28.72 -24.89
CA GLU A 582 10.91 -29.28 -26.24
C GLU A 582 11.39 -28.26 -27.27
N ALA A 583 12.65 -28.39 -27.67
CA ALA A 583 13.30 -27.54 -28.64
C ALA A 583 12.56 -27.55 -29.98
N ALA A 584 11.82 -26.48 -30.25
CA ALA A 584 11.34 -26.20 -31.60
C ALA A 584 12.55 -26.08 -32.55
N GLU A 585 12.48 -26.74 -33.71
CA GLU A 585 13.56 -26.66 -34.69
C GLU A 585 13.81 -25.20 -35.10
N PRO A 586 15.03 -24.66 -34.95
CA PRO A 586 15.34 -23.29 -35.34
C PRO A 586 15.32 -23.15 -36.86
N VAL A 587 14.59 -22.13 -37.35
CA VAL A 587 14.44 -21.77 -38.78
C VAL A 587 15.37 -20.62 -39.16
#